data_AF-A0A8J4TZC1-F1
#
_entry.id   AF-A0A8J4TZC1-F1
#
_cell.length_a   1.000
_cell.length_b   1.000
_cell.length_c   1.000
_cell.angle_alpha   90.00
_cell.angle_beta   90.00
_cell.angle_gamma   90.00
#
_symmetry.space_group_name_H-M   'P 1'
#
loop_
_entity.id
_entity.type
_entity.pdbx_description
1 polymer ?
#
loop_
_entity_poly.entity_id
_entity_poly.type
_entity_poly.pdbx_seq_one_letter_code
_entity_poly.pdbx_strand_id
1 'polypeptide(L)'
;MARIMSPDYVPTETDVLRVRIRTTGVIETQFKVQHLVFRLYDVGGQRTERRKWISCFEDVRAVLFVVSLSGYDMTLIEDPSM
;
A
#
# COMPACT_ATOMS: atom_id res chain seq x y z
N MET A 1 -16.70 -16.17 10.25
CA MET A 1 -15.44 -16.93 10.37
C MET A 1 -15.45 -18.27 9.63
N ALA A 2 -16.60 -18.96 9.53
CA ALA A 2 -16.71 -20.28 8.91
C ALA A 2 -16.02 -20.42 7.53
N ARG A 3 -16.08 -19.39 6.67
CA ARG A 3 -15.42 -19.42 5.36
C ARG A 3 -13.88 -19.46 5.45
N ILE A 4 -13.28 -18.58 6.24
CA ILE A 4 -11.80 -18.45 6.36
C ILE A 4 -11.20 -19.67 7.09
N MET A 5 -11.99 -20.34 7.93
CA MET A 5 -11.57 -21.52 8.69
C MET A 5 -11.86 -22.84 7.98
N SER A 6 -12.43 -22.81 6.77
CA SER A 6 -12.71 -24.02 5.99
C SER A 6 -11.40 -24.69 5.55
N PRO A 7 -11.29 -26.03 5.57
CA PRO A 7 -10.10 -26.73 5.05
C PRO A 7 -9.87 -26.46 3.56
N ASP A 8 -10.93 -26.20 2.80
CA ASP A 8 -10.88 -25.90 1.36
C ASP A 8 -10.94 -24.40 1.07
N TYR A 9 -10.50 -23.56 2.01
CA TYR A 9 -10.54 -22.11 1.85
C TYR A 9 -9.63 -21.63 0.72
N VAL A 10 -10.21 -20.87 -0.21
CA VAL A 10 -9.48 -20.08 -1.22
C VAL A 10 -9.79 -18.60 -0.98
N PRO A 11 -8.77 -17.73 -0.84
CA PRO A 11 -8.98 -16.30 -0.67
C PRO A 11 -9.75 -15.69 -1.84
N THR A 12 -10.74 -14.86 -1.53
CA THR A 12 -11.38 -14.00 -2.53
C THR A 12 -10.53 -12.76 -2.78
N GLU A 13 -10.77 -12.07 -3.90
CA GLU A 13 -10.13 -10.77 -4.17
C GLU A 13 -10.34 -9.77 -3.02
N THR A 14 -11.52 -9.79 -2.39
CA THR A 14 -11.80 -8.93 -1.22
C THR A 14 -10.95 -9.30 -0.01
N ASP A 15 -10.64 -10.58 0.20
CA ASP A 15 -9.73 -10.99 1.28
C ASP A 15 -8.32 -10.54 1.00
N VAL A 16 -7.88 -10.67 -0.25
CA VAL A 16 -6.56 -10.21 -0.70
C VAL A 16 -6.45 -8.69 -0.55
N LEU A 17 -7.49 -7.92 -0.89
CA LEU A 17 -7.49 -6.46 -0.70
C LEU A 17 -7.50 -6.03 0.77
N ARG A 18 -8.07 -6.85 1.66
CA ARG A 18 -8.18 -6.55 3.10
C ARG A 18 -6.98 -7.03 3.92
N VAL A 19 -6.12 -7.88 3.35
CA VAL A 19 -4.94 -8.36 4.07
C VAL A 19 -3.98 -7.20 4.31
N ARG A 20 -3.60 -6.99 5.57
CA ARG A 20 -2.64 -5.95 5.93
C ARG A 20 -1.22 -6.51 5.87
N ILE A 21 -0.60 -6.43 4.71
CA ILE A 21 0.83 -6.70 4.53
C ILE A 21 1.55 -5.36 4.47
N ARG A 22 2.64 -5.22 5.25
CA ARG A 22 3.45 -4.01 5.22
C ARG A 22 4.27 -4.00 3.93
N THR A 23 4.07 -3.00 3.08
CA THR A 23 4.95 -2.75 1.94
C THR A 23 6.34 -2.36 2.46
N THR A 24 7.37 -3.06 1.98
CA THR A 24 8.78 -2.73 2.20
C THR A 24 9.45 -2.45 0.87
N GLY A 25 10.28 -1.41 0.83
CA GLY A 25 10.92 -0.96 -0.40
C GLY A 25 9.96 -0.23 -1.34
N VAL A 26 10.28 -0.35 -2.63
CA VAL A 26 9.56 0.26 -3.75
C VAL A 26 9.10 -0.87 -4.66
N ILE A 27 7.80 -0.93 -4.95
CA ILE A 27 7.21 -1.91 -5.86
C ILE A 27 6.74 -1.16 -7.10
N GLU A 28 7.21 -1.57 -8.28
CA GLU A 28 6.75 -1.04 -9.56
C GLU A 28 5.69 -1.97 -10.16
N THR A 29 4.57 -1.41 -10.59
CA THR A 29 3.55 -2.11 -11.40
C THR A 29 3.32 -1.34 -12.69
N GLN A 30 3.33 -2.04 -13.82
CA GLN A 30 3.02 -1.47 -15.12
C GLN A 30 1.69 -1.99 -15.64
N PHE A 31 0.80 -1.10 -16.07
CA PHE A 31 -0.48 -1.48 -16.64
C PHE A 31 -0.90 -0.50 -17.74
N LYS A 32 -1.76 -0.97 -18.65
CA LYS A 32 -2.23 -0.18 -19.78
C LYS A 32 -3.69 0.23 -19.56
N VAL A 33 -3.98 1.51 -19.78
CA VAL A 33 -5.36 2.04 -19.81
C VAL A 33 -5.55 2.70 -21.17
N GLN A 34 -6.44 2.12 -21.99
CA GLN A 34 -6.63 2.51 -23.39
C GLN A 34 -5.31 2.50 -24.18
N HIS A 35 -4.80 3.67 -24.59
CA HIS A 35 -3.54 3.82 -25.34
C HIS A 35 -2.37 4.30 -24.46
N LEU A 36 -2.61 4.51 -23.16
CA LEU A 36 -1.62 4.99 -22.21
C LEU A 36 -1.04 3.84 -21.39
N VAL A 37 0.28 3.81 -21.23
CA VAL A 37 0.98 2.89 -20.33
C VAL A 37 1.29 3.64 -19.04
N PHE A 38 0.79 3.13 -17.93
CA PHE A 38 1.04 3.66 -16.59
C PHE A 38 2.12 2.83 -15.90
N ARG A 39 3.04 3.53 -15.25
CA ARG A 39 4.01 2.97 -14.31
C ARG A 39 3.64 3.50 -12.94
N LEU A 40 3.19 2.62 -12.05
CA LEU A 40 2.79 2.95 -10.69
C LEU A 40 3.85 2.45 -9.72
N TYR A 41 4.31 3.33 -8.84
CA TYR A 41 5.24 3.00 -7.77
C TYR A 41 4.49 3.00 -6.44
N ASP A 42 4.42 1.86 -5.78
CA ASP A 42 3.96 1.73 -4.39
C ASP A 42 5.18 1.74 -3.45
N VAL A 43 5.15 2.63 -2.46
CA VAL A 43 6.26 2.85 -1.53
C VAL A 43 5.78 2.72 -0.09
N GLY A 44 6.60 2.08 0.74
CA GLY A 44 6.32 1.96 2.17
C GLY A 44 6.15 3.33 2.83
N GLY A 45 5.03 3.56 3.51
CA GLY A 45 4.71 4.85 4.16
C GLY A 45 5.21 5.02 5.60
N GLN A 46 5.70 3.93 6.21
CA GLN A 46 6.25 3.95 7.58
C GLN A 46 7.51 4.82 7.64
N ARG A 47 7.78 5.45 8.79
CA ARG A 47 8.89 6.40 8.99
C ARG A 47 10.23 5.83 8.52
N THR A 48 10.48 4.53 8.76
CA THR A 48 11.71 3.82 8.34
C THR A 48 11.86 3.68 6.82
N GLU A 49 10.74 3.60 6.09
CA GLU A 49 10.71 3.38 4.64
C GLU A 49 10.78 4.69 3.83
N ARG A 50 10.41 5.83 4.43
CA ARG A 50 10.35 7.14 3.76
C ARG A 50 11.66 7.59 3.13
N ARG A 51 12.81 7.16 3.64
CA ARG A 51 14.13 7.48 3.04
C ARG A 51 14.28 6.92 1.62
N LYS A 52 13.54 5.86 1.28
CA LYS A 52 13.58 5.20 -0.03
C LYS A 52 12.71 5.92 -1.06
N TRP A 53 11.86 6.86 -0.65
CA TRP A 53 10.96 7.55 -1.56
C TRP A 53 11.74 8.26 -2.66
N ILE A 54 12.81 8.98 -2.30
CA ILE A 54 13.60 9.77 -3.26
C ILE A 54 14.07 8.97 -4.49
N SER A 55 14.29 7.65 -4.37
CA SER A 55 14.76 6.82 -5.49
C SER A 55 13.69 6.54 -6.55
N CYS A 56 12.41 6.82 -6.30
CA CYS A 56 11.33 6.59 -7.25
C CYS A 56 10.68 7.88 -7.78
N PHE A 57 11.26 9.05 -7.51
CA PHE A 57 10.71 10.35 -7.95
C PHE A 57 11.21 10.80 -9.33
N GLU A 58 12.13 10.07 -9.95
CA GLU A 58 12.59 10.39 -11.29
C GLU A 58 11.46 10.17 -12.31
N ASP A 59 11.14 11.21 -13.09
CA ASP A 59 10.10 11.22 -14.13
C ASP A 59 8.67 10.88 -13.64
N VAL A 60 8.36 11.18 -12.37
CA VAL A 60 7.00 11.05 -11.84
C VAL A 60 6.10 12.18 -12.38
N ARG A 61 5.03 11.79 -13.07
CA ARG A 61 4.05 12.74 -13.64
C ARG A 61 3.01 13.24 -12.64
N ALA A 62 2.68 12.42 -11.64
CA ALA A 62 1.67 12.73 -10.64
C ALA A 62 1.95 11.96 -9.34
N VAL A 63 1.60 12.57 -8.20
CA VAL A 63 1.68 11.94 -6.88
C VAL A 63 0.27 11.73 -6.35
N LEU A 64 -0.05 10.48 -6.01
CA LEU A 64 -1.29 10.13 -5.31
C LEU A 64 -1.00 10.06 -3.80
N PHE A 65 -1.34 11.11 -3.07
CA PHE A 65 -1.16 11.16 -1.62
C PHE A 65 -2.42 10.64 -0.91
N VAL A 66 -2.32 9.48 -0.24
CA VAL A 66 -3.45 8.81 0.41
C VAL A 66 -3.46 9.10 1.90
N VAL A 67 -4.62 9.51 2.43
CA VAL A 67 -4.83 9.79 3.86
C VAL A 67 -6.02 8.99 4.39
N SER A 68 -5.84 8.36 5.56
CA SER A 68 -6.94 7.69 6.26
C SER A 68 -7.75 8.71 7.07
N LEU A 69 -8.98 8.99 6.64
CA LEU A 69 -9.89 9.88 7.36
C LEU A 69 -10.41 9.25 8.66
N SER A 70 -10.52 7.92 8.71
CA SER A 70 -10.98 7.20 9.89
C SER A 70 -9.92 7.07 10.98
N GLY A 71 -8.71 7.60 10.77
CA GLY A 71 -7.62 7.56 11.74
C GLY A 71 -7.55 8.76 12.68
N TYR A 72 -8.62 9.57 12.76
CA TYR A 72 -8.61 10.84 13.51
C TYR A 72 -8.41 10.66 15.03
N ASP A 73 -8.82 9.52 15.59
CA ASP A 73 -8.73 9.15 17.00
C ASP A 73 -7.65 8.09 17.28
N MET A 74 -6.82 7.79 16.28
CA MET A 74 -5.73 6.82 16.38
C MET A 74 -4.37 7.50 16.40
N THR A 75 -3.41 6.88 17.08
CA THR A 75 -2.01 7.29 17.01
C THR A 75 -1.20 6.42 16.06
N LEU A 76 -0.05 6.95 15.64
CA LEU A 76 0.90 6.18 14.86
C LEU A 76 1.55 5.13 15.77
N ILE A 77 1.61 3.87 15.31
CA ILE A 77 2.33 2.79 15.99
C ILE A 77 3.81 3.15 16.20
N GLU A 78 4.36 3.98 15.31
CA GLU A 78 5.76 4.40 15.33
C GLU A 78 6.03 5.58 16.28
N ASP A 79 5.03 6.04 17.05
CA ASP A 79 5.17 7.18 17.95
C ASP A 79 5.53 6.72 19.38
N PRO A 80 6.72 7.08 19.90
CA PRO A 80 7.20 6.62 21.21
C PRO A 80 6.67 7.46 22.40
N SER A 81 5.92 8.53 22.14
CA SER A 81 5.43 9.48 23.15
C SER A 81 4.04 9.13 23.72
N MET A 82 3.58 7.90 23.51
CA MET A 82 2.40 7.32 24.17
C MET A 82 2.82 6.08 24.96
#